data_AF-A0A847E0T4-F1
#
_entry.id   AF-A0A847E0T4-F1
#
_cell.length_a   1.000
_cell.length_b   1.000
_cell.length_c   1.000
_cell.angle_alpha   90.00
_cell.angle_beta   90.00
_cell.angle_gamma   90.00
#
_symmetry.space_group_name_H-M   'P 1'
#
loop_
_entity.id
_entity.type
_entity.pdbx_description
1 polymer ?
#
loop_
_entity_poly.entity_id
_entity_poly.type
_entity_poly.pdbx_seq_one_letter_code
_entity_poly.pdbx_strand_id
1 'polypeptide(L)'
;MHAAASAPVVAQHDAAGPGAAVSTAAVSTAALSTAALSTAAMPDAAASTAVDSSGNDYRRALELSQAAIGRRIGEHTLRDTSGNTVRLSDYRGQPLLVSFIYTGCFQICPTATQFLAVAVKAAREALGKDSFNVVSIGFNQPFDDPVAMRAFARQAGIDDPRWAFLSPDPADVQALTADFGFSYEASPSGFDHVLQVSIVDADGRIYRQVYGDSFEMPMLVQPLKELLSGQAREAPLLAGMWQKVKLYCTVYDPNTGGYRVDYSLFFEIFAGFTMLGALVWFGVRELWRGRRVAAARAGPGR
;
A
#
# COMPACT_ATOMS: atom_id res chain seq x y z
N MET A 1 -21.82 -45.61 -24.45
CA MET A 1 -22.79 -44.90 -23.59
C MET A 1 -22.71 -43.42 -23.93
N HIS A 2 -23.61 -42.96 -24.80
CA HIS A 2 -23.78 -41.58 -25.24
C HIS A 2 -25.20 -41.17 -24.86
N ALA A 3 -25.37 -40.05 -24.17
CA ALA A 3 -26.60 -39.27 -24.07
C ALA A 3 -26.30 -38.00 -23.26
N ALA A 4 -26.90 -36.83 -23.47
CA ALA A 4 -27.59 -36.22 -24.59
C ALA A 4 -27.90 -34.79 -24.09
N ALA A 5 -27.63 -33.77 -24.91
CA ALA A 5 -28.08 -32.41 -24.69
C ALA A 5 -29.45 -32.24 -25.37
N SER A 6 -30.41 -31.59 -24.69
CA SER A 6 -31.64 -31.07 -25.31
C SER A 6 -32.21 -29.90 -24.49
N ALA A 7 -32.16 -28.70 -25.06
CA ALA A 7 -33.28 -27.72 -24.99
C ALA A 7 -34.36 -28.19 -26.01
N PRO A 8 -35.63 -27.69 -26.07
CA PRO A 8 -36.04 -26.27 -26.10
C PRO A 8 -37.43 -25.97 -25.50
N VAL A 9 -37.96 -24.74 -25.66
CA VAL A 9 -39.25 -24.41 -26.34
C VAL A 9 -39.78 -23.02 -25.96
N VAL A 10 -40.07 -22.25 -27.00
CA VAL A 10 -40.81 -20.97 -27.07
C VAL A 10 -42.31 -21.23 -26.98
N ALA A 11 -43.07 -20.34 -26.34
CA ALA A 11 -44.51 -20.22 -26.57
C ALA A 11 -44.94 -18.75 -26.59
N GLN A 12 -45.66 -18.41 -27.65
CA GLN A 12 -46.21 -17.11 -28.00
C GLN A 12 -47.65 -17.37 -28.50
N HIS A 13 -48.50 -16.34 -28.45
CA HIS A 13 -49.92 -16.23 -28.81
C HIS A 13 -50.94 -16.37 -27.67
N ASP A 14 -51.73 -15.31 -27.46
CA ASP A 14 -53.07 -15.25 -28.04
C ASP A 14 -53.64 -13.82 -28.10
N ALA A 15 -54.40 -13.57 -29.16
CA ALA A 15 -55.17 -12.35 -29.43
C ALA A 15 -56.62 -12.75 -29.72
N ALA A 16 -57.59 -11.99 -29.24
CA ALA A 16 -58.93 -11.89 -29.85
C ALA A 16 -59.73 -10.70 -29.27
N GLY A 17 -60.26 -9.84 -30.15
CA GLY A 17 -61.41 -8.95 -29.87
C GLY A 17 -62.74 -9.74 -29.85
N PRO A 18 -63.95 -9.16 -30.05
CA PRO A 18 -64.26 -8.10 -31.02
C PRO A 18 -65.38 -7.10 -30.57
N GLY A 19 -65.84 -6.22 -31.47
CA GLY A 19 -67.20 -5.65 -31.38
C GLY A 19 -67.38 -4.24 -31.96
N ALA A 20 -67.79 -4.17 -33.23
CA ALA A 20 -68.07 -2.96 -34.00
C ALA A 20 -69.48 -2.38 -33.75
N ALA A 21 -69.69 -1.09 -34.04
CA ALA A 21 -70.80 -0.59 -34.87
C ALA A 21 -70.72 0.94 -35.10
N VAL A 22 -71.14 1.34 -36.30
CA VAL A 22 -71.04 2.65 -36.96
C VAL A 22 -72.41 3.34 -36.98
N SER A 23 -72.50 4.68 -36.88
CA SER A 23 -73.49 5.48 -37.65
C SER A 23 -73.26 7.01 -37.64
N THR A 24 -72.90 7.50 -38.83
CA THR A 24 -73.29 8.72 -39.60
C THR A 24 -73.62 10.11 -38.98
N ALA A 25 -72.90 11.09 -39.56
CA ALA A 25 -73.32 12.38 -40.15
C ALA A 25 -73.61 13.62 -39.26
N ALA A 26 -72.80 14.67 -39.44
CA ALA A 26 -73.21 15.98 -40.00
C ALA A 26 -72.02 16.99 -40.00
N VAL A 27 -72.11 17.97 -40.89
CA VAL A 27 -71.05 18.88 -41.38
C VAL A 27 -71.04 20.22 -40.62
N SER A 28 -69.83 20.81 -40.49
CA SER A 28 -69.48 22.25 -40.33
C SER A 28 -69.90 23.02 -39.05
N THR A 29 -68.92 23.48 -38.26
CA THR A 29 -68.30 24.83 -38.36
C THR A 29 -67.30 25.03 -37.20
N ALA A 30 -66.38 25.97 -37.42
CA ALA A 30 -65.15 26.21 -36.67
C ALA A 30 -65.30 26.58 -35.19
N ALA A 31 -64.35 26.16 -34.36
CA ALA A 31 -63.69 27.00 -33.35
C ALA A 31 -62.44 26.27 -32.80
N LEU A 32 -61.29 26.94 -32.85
CA LEU A 32 -60.05 26.48 -32.24
C LEU A 32 -60.25 26.29 -30.73
N SER A 33 -59.89 25.13 -30.20
CA SER A 33 -59.60 24.95 -28.78
C SER A 33 -58.35 24.10 -28.65
N THR A 34 -57.29 24.76 -28.17
CA THR A 34 -55.98 24.20 -27.87
C THR A 34 -56.10 23.14 -26.78
N ALA A 35 -55.82 21.88 -27.11
CA ALA A 35 -55.62 20.81 -26.15
C ALA A 35 -54.29 21.05 -25.40
N ALA A 36 -54.37 21.29 -24.09
CA ALA A 36 -53.21 21.23 -23.21
C ALA A 36 -52.91 19.75 -22.93
N LEU A 37 -51.88 19.22 -23.61
CA LEU A 37 -51.26 17.95 -23.24
C LEU A 37 -50.52 18.15 -21.90
N SER A 38 -51.08 17.63 -20.81
CA SER A 38 -50.35 17.41 -19.57
C SER A 38 -49.27 16.35 -19.81
N THR A 39 -48.04 16.80 -20.05
CA THR A 39 -46.85 15.95 -19.95
C THR A 39 -46.59 15.67 -18.48
N ALA A 40 -46.89 14.45 -18.04
CA ALA A 40 -46.39 13.94 -16.76
C ALA A 40 -44.86 13.82 -16.86
N ALA A 41 -44.15 14.76 -16.24
CA ALA A 41 -42.71 14.68 -16.07
C ALA A 41 -42.39 13.59 -15.04
N MET A 42 -41.74 12.52 -15.48
CA MET A 42 -41.08 11.54 -14.61
C MET A 42 -39.82 12.19 -14.01
N PRO A 43 -39.56 12.08 -12.69
CA PRO A 43 -38.36 12.66 -12.09
C PRO A 43 -37.17 11.71 -12.29
N ASP A 44 -36.24 12.08 -13.18
CA ASP A 44 -34.98 11.36 -13.44
C ASP A 44 -33.80 11.87 -12.56
N ALA A 45 -34.11 12.54 -11.44
CA ALA A 45 -33.13 13.29 -10.65
C ALA A 45 -32.48 12.50 -9.49
N ALA A 46 -32.86 11.24 -9.27
CA ALA A 46 -32.39 10.46 -8.12
C ALA A 46 -31.10 9.65 -8.40
N ALA A 47 -30.78 9.38 -9.67
CA ALA A 47 -29.63 8.55 -10.03
C ALA A 47 -28.30 9.32 -10.10
N SER A 48 -28.34 10.63 -10.39
CA SER A 48 -27.09 11.42 -10.51
C SER A 48 -26.52 11.87 -9.18
N THR A 49 -27.33 11.94 -8.11
CA THR A 49 -26.90 12.43 -6.79
C THR A 49 -26.08 11.40 -6.02
N ALA A 50 -26.37 10.11 -6.16
CA ALA A 50 -25.65 9.03 -5.45
C ALA A 50 -24.24 8.75 -6.00
N VAL A 51 -24.02 8.95 -7.30
CA VAL A 51 -22.69 8.79 -7.93
C VAL A 51 -21.80 10.01 -7.65
N ASP A 52 -22.38 11.21 -7.56
CA ASP A 52 -21.66 12.43 -7.23
C ASP A 52 -21.26 12.49 -5.75
N SER A 53 -22.11 11.97 -4.85
CA SER A 53 -21.79 11.87 -3.42
C SER A 53 -20.61 10.93 -3.14
N SER A 54 -20.61 9.70 -3.67
CA SER A 54 -19.52 8.75 -3.37
C SER A 54 -18.16 9.21 -3.91
N GLY A 55 -18.13 9.88 -5.08
CA GLY A 55 -16.92 10.48 -5.62
C GLY A 55 -16.43 11.69 -4.80
N ASN A 56 -17.35 12.44 -4.19
CA ASN A 56 -17.03 13.54 -3.30
C ASN A 56 -16.51 13.04 -1.93
N ASP A 57 -17.11 11.98 -1.41
CA ASP A 57 -16.74 11.37 -0.12
C ASP A 57 -15.35 10.72 -0.21
N TYR A 58 -15.04 10.04 -1.33
CA TYR A 58 -13.70 9.53 -1.59
C TYR A 58 -12.64 10.64 -1.67
N ARG A 59 -12.92 11.73 -2.40
CA ARG A 59 -12.00 12.89 -2.48
C ARG A 59 -11.73 13.49 -1.10
N ARG A 60 -12.77 13.66 -0.29
CA ARG A 60 -12.65 14.17 1.06
C ARG A 60 -11.84 13.24 1.96
N ALA A 61 -12.07 11.93 1.88
CA ALA A 61 -11.29 10.94 2.63
C ALA A 61 -9.81 10.98 2.23
N LEU A 62 -9.51 11.15 0.93
CA LEU A 62 -8.14 11.30 0.44
C LEU A 62 -7.48 12.60 0.96
N GLU A 63 -8.21 13.72 0.95
CA GLU A 63 -7.72 14.99 1.49
C GLU A 63 -7.40 14.90 3.00
N LEU A 64 -8.28 14.27 3.78
CA LEU A 64 -8.06 14.02 5.21
C LEU A 64 -6.81 13.16 5.45
N SER A 65 -6.66 12.12 4.64
CA SER A 65 -5.51 11.23 4.67
C SER A 65 -4.22 12.01 4.39
N GLN A 66 -4.15 12.74 3.27
CA GLN A 66 -2.99 13.53 2.87
C GLN A 66 -2.64 14.62 3.88
N ALA A 67 -3.64 15.24 4.51
CA ALA A 67 -3.44 16.24 5.56
C ALA A 67 -2.78 15.68 6.84
N ALA A 68 -2.76 14.36 7.03
CA ALA A 68 -2.06 13.71 8.13
C ALA A 68 -0.55 13.55 7.88
N ILE A 69 -0.06 13.73 6.66
CA ILE A 69 1.37 13.62 6.34
C ILE A 69 2.16 14.68 7.14
N GLY A 70 3.21 14.26 7.83
CA GLY A 70 4.04 15.06 8.74
C GLY A 70 3.53 15.10 10.19
N ARG A 71 2.29 14.65 10.45
CA ARG A 71 1.74 14.54 11.81
C ARG A 71 2.49 13.48 12.59
N ARG A 72 2.76 13.76 13.87
CA ARG A 72 3.23 12.77 14.83
C ARG A 72 2.05 12.02 15.41
N ILE A 73 2.06 10.70 15.35
CA ILE A 73 1.01 9.84 15.90
C ILE A 73 1.06 9.90 17.43
N GLY A 74 -0.12 9.97 18.03
CA GLY A 74 -0.32 9.96 19.47
C GLY A 74 0.06 8.64 20.13
N GLU A 75 -0.09 8.62 21.46
CA GLU A 75 0.11 7.41 22.25
C GLU A 75 -1.17 6.60 22.22
N HIS A 76 -1.18 5.53 21.42
CA HIS A 76 -2.31 4.60 21.32
C HIS A 76 -1.94 3.24 21.90
N THR A 77 -2.85 2.69 22.69
CA THR A 77 -2.71 1.37 23.28
C THR A 77 -3.68 0.42 22.60
N LEU A 78 -3.17 -0.71 22.13
CA LEU A 78 -3.94 -1.75 21.44
C LEU A 78 -3.67 -3.11 22.09
N ARG A 79 -4.37 -4.12 21.61
CA ARG A 79 -4.18 -5.52 21.99
C ARG A 79 -3.64 -6.31 20.81
N ASP A 80 -2.60 -7.10 21.04
CA ASP A 80 -2.13 -8.05 20.04
C ASP A 80 -3.10 -9.22 19.89
N THR A 81 -2.81 -10.12 18.94
CA THR A 81 -3.63 -11.33 18.73
C THR A 81 -3.64 -12.29 19.91
N SER A 82 -2.79 -12.14 20.93
CA SER A 82 -2.80 -12.94 22.17
C SER A 82 -3.53 -12.23 23.32
N GLY A 83 -4.00 -10.99 23.10
CA GLY A 83 -4.65 -10.15 24.09
C GLY A 83 -3.69 -9.29 24.92
N ASN A 84 -2.38 -9.34 24.65
CA ASN A 84 -1.40 -8.52 25.36
C ASN A 84 -1.52 -7.08 24.93
N THR A 85 -1.32 -6.18 25.88
CA THR A 85 -1.26 -4.74 25.62
C THR A 85 0.01 -4.37 24.84
N VAL A 86 -0.15 -3.62 23.76
CA VAL A 86 0.93 -3.10 22.90
C VAL A 86 0.72 -1.60 22.70
N ARG A 87 1.76 -0.78 22.81
CA ARG A 87 1.68 0.65 22.49
C ARG A 87 2.27 0.90 21.11
N LEU A 88 1.67 1.80 20.32
CA LEU A 88 2.26 2.18 19.04
C LEU A 88 3.65 2.82 19.20
N SER A 89 3.91 3.47 20.33
CA SER A 89 5.23 4.03 20.66
C SER A 89 6.33 2.98 20.86
N ASP A 90 5.97 1.73 21.14
CA ASP A 90 6.94 0.62 21.25
C ASP A 90 7.58 0.29 19.89
N TYR A 91 6.99 0.73 18.77
CA TYR A 91 7.54 0.55 17.41
C TYR A 91 8.47 1.67 16.95
N ARG A 92 8.69 2.72 17.78
CA ARG A 92 9.63 3.80 17.46
C ARG A 92 11.06 3.29 17.34
N GLY A 93 11.91 4.06 16.67
CA GLY A 93 13.30 3.71 16.36
C GLY A 93 13.47 2.90 15.06
N GLN A 94 12.37 2.46 14.44
CA GLN A 94 12.35 1.85 13.11
C GLN A 94 11.17 2.38 12.29
N PRO A 95 11.21 2.34 10.96
CA PRO A 95 10.05 2.64 10.15
C PRO A 95 8.93 1.65 10.45
N LEU A 96 7.69 2.14 10.40
CA LEU A 96 6.49 1.37 10.67
C LEU A 96 5.50 1.55 9.51
N LEU A 97 5.01 0.43 8.97
CA LEU A 97 3.88 0.42 8.05
C LEU A 97 2.59 0.16 8.85
N VAL A 98 1.59 1.02 8.69
CA VAL A 98 0.27 0.86 9.34
C VAL A 98 -0.80 0.72 8.28
N SER A 99 -1.60 -0.34 8.37
CA SER A 99 -2.75 -0.60 7.50
C SER A 99 -4.00 -0.83 8.34
N PHE A 100 -5.06 -0.06 8.08
CA PHE A 100 -6.35 -0.28 8.72
C PHE A 100 -7.14 -1.32 7.94
N ILE A 101 -7.70 -2.29 8.66
CA ILE A 101 -8.52 -3.37 8.12
C ILE A 101 -9.80 -3.51 8.95
N TYR A 102 -10.78 -4.24 8.42
CA TYR A 102 -11.80 -4.84 9.26
C TYR A 102 -12.04 -6.30 8.87
N THR A 103 -12.24 -7.14 9.87
CA THR A 103 -12.21 -8.60 9.70
C THR A 103 -13.44 -9.16 9.00
N GLY A 104 -14.56 -8.43 9.03
CA GLY A 104 -15.79 -8.76 8.28
C GLY A 104 -15.74 -8.45 6.78
N CYS A 105 -14.62 -7.94 6.27
CA CYS A 105 -14.43 -7.60 4.87
C CYS A 105 -14.08 -8.84 4.04
N PHE A 106 -15.00 -9.32 3.21
CA PHE A 106 -14.83 -10.63 2.56
C PHE A 106 -13.97 -10.63 1.29
N GLN A 107 -13.74 -9.49 0.64
CA GLN A 107 -13.11 -9.44 -0.68
C GLN A 107 -11.88 -8.54 -0.73
N ILE A 108 -12.07 -7.24 -0.46
CA ILE A 108 -11.04 -6.23 -0.70
C ILE A 108 -9.90 -6.33 0.32
N CYS A 109 -10.22 -6.42 1.61
CA CYS A 109 -9.22 -6.38 2.67
C CYS A 109 -8.27 -7.60 2.67
N PRO A 110 -8.75 -8.85 2.48
CA PRO A 110 -7.87 -10.00 2.31
C PRO A 110 -6.94 -9.84 1.09
N THR A 111 -7.48 -9.38 -0.04
CA THR A 111 -6.71 -9.18 -1.28
C THR A 111 -5.64 -8.10 -1.12
N ALA A 112 -5.99 -6.94 -0.57
CA ALA A 112 -5.07 -5.85 -0.29
C ALA A 112 -3.98 -6.26 0.73
N THR A 113 -4.34 -7.05 1.76
CA THR A 113 -3.38 -7.57 2.75
C THR A 113 -2.38 -8.53 2.09
N GLN A 114 -2.84 -9.42 1.22
CA GLN A 114 -1.97 -10.32 0.46
C GLN A 114 -1.05 -9.55 -0.48
N PHE A 115 -1.57 -8.54 -1.18
CA PHE A 115 -0.75 -7.67 -2.02
C PHE A 115 0.34 -6.95 -1.20
N LEU A 116 -0.05 -6.36 -0.06
CA LEU A 116 0.89 -5.76 0.87
C LEU A 116 1.94 -6.77 1.34
N ALA A 117 1.59 -8.04 1.53
CA ALA A 117 2.56 -9.07 1.90
C ALA A 117 3.60 -9.35 0.82
N VAL A 118 3.20 -9.36 -0.46
CA VAL A 118 4.16 -9.43 -1.57
C VAL A 118 5.09 -8.22 -1.56
N ALA A 119 4.55 -7.02 -1.35
CA ALA A 119 5.32 -5.78 -1.29
C ALA A 119 6.29 -5.73 -0.09
N VAL A 120 5.83 -6.14 1.09
CA VAL A 120 6.64 -6.26 2.32
C VAL A 120 7.77 -7.26 2.12
N LYS A 121 7.49 -8.41 1.51
CA LYS A 121 8.52 -9.42 1.21
C LYS A 121 9.59 -8.85 0.27
N ALA A 122 9.20 -8.22 -0.84
CA ALA A 122 10.12 -7.58 -1.77
C ALA A 122 10.95 -6.47 -1.09
N ALA A 123 10.31 -5.64 -0.25
CA ALA A 123 10.98 -4.62 0.53
C ALA A 123 12.01 -5.21 1.51
N ARG A 124 11.66 -6.28 2.25
CA ARG A 124 12.58 -6.98 3.16
C ARG A 124 13.73 -7.67 2.42
N GLU A 125 13.51 -8.19 1.23
CA GLU A 125 14.57 -8.75 0.38
C GLU A 125 15.59 -7.68 -0.03
N ALA A 126 15.13 -6.48 -0.40
CA ALA A 126 15.98 -5.36 -0.77
C ALA A 126 16.67 -4.69 0.44
N LEU A 127 15.90 -4.36 1.49
CA LEU A 127 16.33 -3.50 2.59
C LEU A 127 16.86 -4.28 3.80
N GLY A 128 16.67 -5.60 3.81
CA GLY A 128 16.99 -6.49 4.90
C GLY A 128 15.74 -6.92 5.67
N LYS A 129 15.74 -8.19 6.12
CA LYS A 129 14.65 -8.76 6.92
C LYS A 129 14.34 -7.86 8.10
N ASP A 130 15.39 -7.26 8.70
CA ASP A 130 15.28 -6.46 9.91
C ASP A 130 14.99 -4.95 9.79
N SER A 131 14.53 -4.51 8.63
CA SER A 131 14.48 -3.08 8.31
C SER A 131 13.28 -2.31 8.88
N PHE A 132 12.10 -2.90 8.99
CA PHE A 132 10.89 -2.20 9.44
C PHE A 132 9.88 -3.15 10.11
N ASN A 133 8.85 -2.56 10.72
CA ASN A 133 7.70 -3.24 11.30
C ASN A 133 6.44 -2.99 10.47
N VAL A 134 5.48 -3.91 10.54
CA VAL A 134 4.16 -3.79 9.92
C VAL A 134 3.10 -4.01 10.98
N VAL A 135 2.06 -3.19 10.97
CA VAL A 135 0.92 -3.30 11.87
C VAL A 135 -0.37 -3.19 11.05
N SER A 136 -1.21 -4.22 11.16
CA SER A 136 -2.59 -4.18 10.67
C SER A 136 -3.54 -3.94 11.83
N ILE A 137 -4.35 -2.88 11.78
CA ILE A 137 -5.24 -2.46 12.87
C ILE A 137 -6.69 -2.69 12.48
N GLY A 138 -7.43 -3.42 13.31
CA GLY A 138 -8.86 -3.66 13.15
C GLY A 138 -9.71 -2.48 13.63
N PHE A 139 -10.37 -1.74 12.73
CA PHE A 139 -11.13 -0.55 13.11
C PHE A 139 -12.60 -0.81 13.47
N ASN A 140 -13.17 -1.96 13.09
CA ASN A 140 -14.58 -2.27 13.32
C ASN A 140 -14.79 -2.88 14.70
N GLN A 141 -14.75 -2.04 15.73
CA GLN A 141 -15.02 -2.44 17.10
C GLN A 141 -16.53 -2.56 17.37
N PRO A 142 -16.97 -3.54 18.21
CA PRO A 142 -16.16 -4.48 18.99
C PRO A 142 -15.84 -5.81 18.26
N PHE A 143 -16.10 -5.91 16.95
CA PHE A 143 -16.00 -7.16 16.19
C PHE A 143 -14.57 -7.54 15.83
N ASP A 144 -13.71 -6.55 15.57
CA ASP A 144 -12.29 -6.75 15.29
C ASP A 144 -11.50 -6.94 16.59
N ASP A 145 -11.89 -7.94 17.37
CA ASP A 145 -11.23 -8.31 18.62
C ASP A 145 -9.90 -9.08 18.35
N PRO A 146 -9.07 -9.36 19.36
CA PRO A 146 -7.84 -10.14 19.20
C PRO A 146 -8.01 -11.50 18.52
N VAL A 147 -9.14 -12.18 18.72
CA VAL A 147 -9.41 -13.50 18.14
C VAL A 147 -9.73 -13.39 16.66
N ALA A 148 -10.58 -12.42 16.28
CA ALA A 148 -10.92 -12.10 14.90
C ALA A 148 -9.69 -11.66 14.12
N MET A 149 -8.86 -10.77 14.69
CA MET A 149 -7.61 -10.32 14.10
C MET A 149 -6.63 -11.48 13.87
N ARG A 150 -6.55 -12.44 14.81
CA ARG A 150 -5.75 -13.67 14.65
C ARG A 150 -6.27 -14.55 13.51
N ALA A 151 -7.59 -14.67 13.37
CA ALA A 151 -8.19 -15.45 12.30
C ALA A 151 -7.94 -14.82 10.93
N PHE A 152 -8.08 -13.50 10.82
CA PHE A 152 -7.80 -12.75 9.61
C PHE A 152 -6.34 -12.89 9.17
N ALA A 153 -5.38 -12.75 10.10
CA ALA A 153 -3.95 -12.92 9.82
C ALA A 153 -3.64 -14.31 9.21
N ARG A 154 -4.22 -15.37 9.78
CA ARG A 154 -4.08 -16.75 9.27
C ARG A 154 -4.72 -16.91 7.90
N GLN A 155 -5.91 -16.35 7.67
CA GLN A 155 -6.60 -16.41 6.39
C GLN A 155 -5.82 -15.67 5.29
N ALA A 156 -5.20 -14.54 5.63
CA ALA A 156 -4.32 -13.79 4.73
C ALA A 156 -2.95 -14.48 4.51
N GLY A 157 -2.64 -15.55 5.25
CA GLY A 157 -1.38 -16.30 5.11
C GLY A 157 -0.16 -15.55 5.63
N ILE A 158 -0.33 -14.67 6.61
CA ILE A 158 0.76 -13.86 7.16
C ILE A 158 1.43 -14.60 8.32
N ASP A 159 2.71 -14.93 8.15
CA ASP A 159 3.57 -15.62 9.13
C ASP A 159 4.80 -14.80 9.55
N ASP A 160 4.80 -13.49 9.26
CA ASP A 160 5.91 -12.58 9.56
C ASP A 160 5.92 -12.17 11.05
N PRO A 161 6.99 -12.48 11.82
CA PRO A 161 7.07 -12.13 13.24
C PRO A 161 7.12 -10.62 13.51
N ARG A 162 7.32 -9.81 12.47
CA ARG A 162 7.30 -8.34 12.53
C ARG A 162 6.12 -7.72 11.84
N TRP A 163 5.08 -8.51 11.64
CA TRP A 163 3.77 -8.04 11.25
C TRP A 163 2.77 -8.36 12.36
N ALA A 164 2.39 -7.34 13.12
CA ALA A 164 1.41 -7.48 14.18
C ALA A 164 0.00 -7.16 13.66
N PHE A 165 -0.98 -7.92 14.15
CA PHE A 165 -2.39 -7.64 13.96
C PHE A 165 -2.97 -7.18 15.29
N LEU A 166 -3.45 -5.94 15.34
CA LEU A 166 -3.77 -5.23 16.58
C LEU A 166 -5.25 -4.82 16.62
N SER A 167 -5.83 -4.91 17.81
CA SER A 167 -7.22 -4.56 18.12
C SER A 167 -7.23 -3.38 19.12
N PRO A 168 -7.70 -2.19 18.73
CA PRO A 168 -7.83 -1.04 19.63
C PRO A 168 -9.02 -1.21 20.59
N ASP A 169 -9.01 -0.44 21.69
CA ASP A 169 -10.22 -0.31 22.51
C ASP A 169 -11.31 0.45 21.70
N PRO A 170 -12.61 0.08 21.81
CA PRO A 170 -13.68 0.81 21.15
C PRO A 170 -13.68 2.32 21.38
N ALA A 171 -13.27 2.78 22.57
CA ALA A 171 -13.22 4.21 22.90
C ALA A 171 -12.09 4.97 22.17
N ASP A 172 -11.04 4.26 21.75
CA ASP A 172 -9.83 4.86 21.17
C ASP A 172 -9.86 4.90 19.64
N VAL A 173 -10.77 4.15 18.99
CA VAL A 173 -10.82 4.01 17.51
C VAL A 173 -10.84 5.37 16.81
N GLN A 174 -11.71 6.29 17.26
CA GLN A 174 -11.88 7.57 16.58
C GLN A 174 -10.62 8.46 16.68
N ALA A 175 -9.99 8.49 17.86
CA ALA A 175 -8.76 9.26 18.06
C ALA A 175 -7.60 8.65 17.25
N LEU A 176 -7.51 7.32 17.24
CA LEU A 176 -6.52 6.57 16.49
C LEU A 176 -6.65 6.82 14.99
N THR A 177 -7.84 6.65 14.41
CA THR A 177 -8.03 6.83 12.95
C THR A 177 -7.82 8.28 12.52
N ALA A 178 -8.22 9.25 13.36
CA ALA A 178 -8.00 10.67 13.11
C ALA A 178 -6.50 11.03 13.01
N ASP A 179 -5.64 10.43 13.82
CA ASP A 179 -4.19 10.67 13.75
C ASP A 179 -3.62 10.27 12.38
N PHE A 180 -4.12 9.18 11.80
CA PHE A 180 -3.71 8.70 10.48
C PHE A 180 -4.46 9.36 9.31
N GLY A 181 -5.42 10.25 9.60
CA GLY A 181 -6.31 10.80 8.57
C GLY A 181 -7.16 9.71 7.89
N PHE A 182 -7.38 8.59 8.58
CA PHE A 182 -8.20 7.48 8.09
C PHE A 182 -9.66 7.75 8.44
N SER A 183 -10.52 7.74 7.43
CA SER A 183 -11.97 7.85 7.60
C SER A 183 -12.67 6.67 6.95
N TYR A 184 -13.76 6.24 7.55
CA TYR A 184 -14.60 5.15 7.06
C TYR A 184 -16.06 5.51 7.32
N GLU A 185 -16.95 5.06 6.43
CA GLU A 185 -18.39 5.25 6.55
C GLU A 185 -19.09 3.92 6.38
N ALA A 186 -20.17 3.70 7.15
CA ALA A 186 -20.95 2.48 7.02
C ALA A 186 -21.75 2.50 5.70
N SER A 187 -21.69 1.39 4.95
CA SER A 187 -22.42 1.20 3.70
C SER A 187 -23.20 -0.12 3.73
N PRO A 188 -24.18 -0.34 2.83
CA PRO A 188 -24.91 -1.61 2.76
C PRO A 188 -24.01 -2.84 2.54
N SER A 189 -22.81 -2.63 1.99
CA SER A 189 -21.78 -3.63 1.75
C SER A 189 -20.74 -3.75 2.89
N GLY A 190 -20.90 -3.03 3.99
CA GLY A 190 -19.97 -3.00 5.12
C GLY A 190 -19.48 -1.59 5.41
N PHE A 191 -18.25 -1.28 5.01
CA PHE A 191 -17.66 0.04 5.20
C PHE A 191 -16.97 0.54 3.93
N ASP A 192 -17.23 1.78 3.58
CA ASP A 192 -16.54 2.48 2.51
C ASP A 192 -15.39 3.27 3.13
N HIS A 193 -14.17 3.03 2.66
CA HIS A 193 -12.97 3.73 3.11
C HIS A 193 -11.90 3.73 2.04
N VAL A 194 -10.98 4.69 2.12
CA VAL A 194 -9.78 4.68 1.27
C VAL A 194 -8.87 3.55 1.74
N LEU A 195 -8.43 2.72 0.81
CA LEU A 195 -7.36 1.75 1.08
C LEU A 195 -6.06 2.52 1.17
N GLN A 196 -5.45 2.56 2.35
CA GLN A 196 -4.18 3.23 2.58
C GLN A 196 -3.23 2.39 3.44
N VAL A 197 -1.94 2.49 3.12
CA VAL A 197 -0.84 2.06 3.98
C VAL A 197 -0.06 3.31 4.36
N SER A 198 -0.01 3.59 5.66
CA SER A 198 0.71 4.74 6.20
C SER A 198 2.15 4.32 6.52
N ILE A 199 3.12 5.02 5.94
CA ILE A 199 4.54 4.84 6.21
C ILE A 199 4.92 5.85 7.27
N VAL A 200 5.34 5.36 8.43
CA VAL A 200 5.69 6.13 9.62
C VAL A 200 7.21 6.04 9.83
N ASP A 201 7.83 7.18 10.13
CA ASP A 201 9.25 7.24 10.45
C ASP A 201 9.56 6.74 11.88
N ALA A 202 10.85 6.71 12.20
CA ALA A 202 11.34 6.22 13.49
C ALA A 202 10.88 7.06 14.70
N ASP A 203 10.51 8.33 14.49
CA ASP A 203 10.05 9.23 15.54
C ASP A 203 8.53 9.16 15.76
N GLY A 204 7.83 8.38 14.93
CA GLY A 204 6.39 8.21 14.92
C GLY A 204 5.66 9.27 14.08
N ARG A 205 6.31 9.89 13.08
CA ARG A 205 5.64 10.82 12.15
C ARG A 205 5.26 10.13 10.86
N ILE A 206 4.10 10.48 10.32
CA ILE A 206 3.63 9.96 9.04
C ILE A 206 4.49 10.58 7.93
N TYR A 207 5.32 9.76 7.28
CA TYR A 207 6.20 10.18 6.21
C TYR A 207 5.48 10.22 4.86
N ARG A 208 4.73 9.15 4.56
CA ARG A 208 3.97 8.98 3.30
C ARG A 208 2.75 8.10 3.53
N GLN A 209 1.81 8.19 2.60
CA GLN A 209 0.69 7.27 2.49
C GLN A 209 0.66 6.71 1.07
N VAL A 210 0.44 5.41 0.98
CA VAL A 210 0.28 4.67 -0.27
C VAL A 210 -1.16 4.23 -0.37
N TYR A 211 -1.80 4.42 -1.52
CA TYR A 211 -3.23 4.19 -1.69
C TYR A 211 -3.52 3.05 -2.66
N GLY A 212 -4.69 2.43 -2.50
CA GLY A 212 -5.18 1.36 -3.37
C GLY A 212 -5.04 -0.04 -2.77
N ASP A 213 -5.76 -0.99 -3.36
CA ASP A 213 -5.64 -2.44 -3.10
C ASP A 213 -4.39 -3.03 -3.77
N SER A 214 -3.89 -2.34 -4.79
CA SER A 214 -2.65 -2.59 -5.49
C SER A 214 -1.95 -1.26 -5.78
N PHE A 215 -0.62 -1.27 -5.73
CA PHE A 215 0.21 -0.09 -5.98
C PHE A 215 1.55 -0.51 -6.58
N GLU A 216 2.24 0.41 -7.25
CA GLU A 216 3.56 0.10 -7.77
C GLU A 216 4.55 -0.11 -6.62
N MET A 217 5.32 -1.20 -6.66
CA MET A 217 6.31 -1.54 -5.61
C MET A 217 7.23 -0.37 -5.19
N PRO A 218 7.70 0.50 -6.11
CA PRO A 218 8.51 1.65 -5.73
C PRO A 218 7.83 2.62 -4.75
N MET A 219 6.50 2.73 -4.77
CA MET A 219 5.73 3.60 -3.87
C MET A 219 5.88 3.20 -2.40
N LEU A 220 6.18 1.94 -2.11
CA LEU A 220 6.43 1.46 -0.75
C LEU A 220 7.93 1.40 -0.43
N VAL A 221 8.74 0.84 -1.34
CA VAL A 221 10.15 0.55 -1.05
C VAL A 221 11.02 1.81 -1.09
N GLN A 222 10.75 2.76 -1.99
CA GLN A 222 11.56 3.99 -2.06
C GLN A 222 11.44 4.83 -0.79
N PRO A 223 10.24 5.14 -0.25
CA PRO A 223 10.12 5.85 1.01
C PRO A 223 10.79 5.13 2.19
N LEU A 224 10.68 3.79 2.27
CA LEU A 224 11.38 3.00 3.29
C LEU A 224 12.90 3.13 3.14
N LYS A 225 13.41 3.09 1.91
CA LYS A 225 14.84 3.30 1.62
C LYS A 225 15.31 4.69 2.05
N GLU A 226 14.53 5.72 1.81
CA GLU A 226 14.82 7.10 2.23
C GLU A 226 14.91 7.20 3.77
N LEU A 227 13.91 6.68 4.49
CA LEU A 227 13.89 6.67 5.95
C LEU A 227 15.08 5.92 6.54
N LEU A 228 15.37 4.72 6.02
CA LEU A 228 16.50 3.91 6.46
C LEU A 228 17.84 4.54 6.13
N SER A 229 17.95 5.30 5.03
CA SER A 229 19.18 6.03 4.69
C SER A 229 19.51 7.11 5.72
N GLY A 230 18.49 7.79 6.25
CA GLY A 230 18.61 8.78 7.31
C GLY A 230 19.06 8.13 8.62
N GLN A 231 18.43 7.02 9.01
CA GLN A 231 18.78 6.27 10.22
C GLN A 231 20.14 5.57 10.15
N ALA A 232 20.54 5.10 8.96
CA ALA A 232 21.85 4.48 8.75
C ALA A 232 23.04 5.45 8.93
N ARG A 233 22.78 6.77 9.06
CA ARG A 233 23.79 7.75 9.48
C ARG A 233 24.12 7.64 10.98
N GLU A 234 23.18 7.18 11.80
CA GLU A 234 23.31 7.11 13.26
C GLU A 234 23.72 5.72 13.78
N ALA A 235 23.57 4.67 12.97
CA ALA A 235 23.92 3.29 13.36
C ALA A 235 25.45 3.06 13.47
N PRO A 236 25.92 2.16 14.37
CA PRO A 236 27.35 1.86 14.55
C PRO A 236 28.02 1.38 13.26
N LEU A 237 29.25 1.87 13.04
CA LEU A 237 29.99 1.88 11.77
C LEU A 237 30.06 0.54 11.01
N LEU A 238 30.13 -0.60 11.69
CA LEU A 238 30.32 -1.90 11.04
C LEU A 238 29.01 -2.53 10.52
N ALA A 239 27.93 -2.51 11.32
CA ALA A 239 26.63 -3.03 10.88
C ALA A 239 25.97 -2.08 9.85
N GLY A 240 26.12 -0.77 10.04
CA GLY A 240 25.59 0.24 9.12
C GLY A 240 26.24 0.22 7.73
N MET A 241 27.50 -0.22 7.62
CA MET A 241 28.21 -0.29 6.33
C MET A 241 27.56 -1.30 5.39
N TRP A 242 27.18 -2.47 5.88
CA TRP A 242 26.50 -3.49 5.08
C TRP A 242 25.06 -3.07 4.70
N GLN A 243 24.34 -2.42 5.62
CA GLN A 243 23.02 -1.86 5.34
C GLN A 243 23.08 -0.80 4.23
N LYS A 244 24.06 0.12 4.31
CA LYS A 244 24.29 1.15 3.28
C LYS A 244 24.57 0.51 1.93
N VAL A 245 25.46 -0.47 1.90
CA VAL A 245 25.79 -1.20 0.68
C VAL A 245 24.54 -1.82 0.04
N LYS A 246 23.71 -2.55 0.79
CA LYS A 246 22.44 -3.08 0.27
C LYS A 246 21.54 -1.98 -0.28
N LEU A 247 21.41 -0.88 0.46
CA LEU A 247 20.58 0.25 0.08
C LEU A 247 21.00 0.87 -1.25
N TYR A 248 22.31 1.06 -1.47
CA TYR A 248 22.84 1.65 -2.69
C TYR A 248 22.87 0.67 -3.86
N CYS A 249 23.02 -0.63 -3.62
CA CYS A 249 23.19 -1.64 -4.67
C CYS A 249 21.89 -2.34 -5.11
N THR A 250 20.74 -2.09 -4.47
CA THR A 250 19.45 -2.65 -4.93
C THR A 250 18.76 -1.72 -5.92
N VAL A 251 18.47 -2.23 -7.11
CA VAL A 251 17.73 -1.54 -8.20
C VAL A 251 16.42 -2.28 -8.47
N TYR A 252 15.33 -1.53 -8.69
CA TYR A 252 14.03 -2.08 -9.08
C TYR A 252 14.03 -2.42 -10.58
N ASP A 253 13.67 -3.66 -10.92
CA ASP A 253 13.51 -4.11 -12.31
C ASP A 253 12.00 -4.24 -12.64
N PRO A 254 11.46 -3.36 -13.51
CA PRO A 254 10.04 -3.36 -13.84
C PRO A 254 9.59 -4.59 -14.62
N ASN A 255 10.50 -5.31 -15.30
CA ASN A 255 10.13 -6.47 -16.12
C ASN A 255 9.91 -7.72 -15.27
N THR A 256 10.62 -7.83 -14.15
CA THR A 256 10.53 -8.98 -13.22
C THR A 256 9.69 -8.66 -11.99
N GLY A 257 9.29 -7.40 -11.79
CA GLY A 257 8.51 -6.94 -10.63
C GLY A 257 9.26 -7.00 -9.31
N GLY A 258 10.60 -7.18 -9.34
CA GLY A 258 11.43 -7.47 -8.19
C GLY A 258 12.66 -6.56 -8.06
N TYR A 259 13.33 -6.64 -6.91
CA TYR A 259 14.58 -5.93 -6.65
C TYR A 259 15.77 -6.85 -6.88
N ARG A 260 16.76 -6.38 -7.64
CA ARG A 260 18.02 -7.10 -7.88
C ARG A 260 19.19 -6.33 -7.28
N VAL A 261 20.17 -7.07 -6.78
CA VAL A 261 21.45 -6.49 -6.35
C VAL A 261 22.31 -6.32 -7.60
N ASP A 262 22.64 -5.07 -7.92
CA ASP A 262 23.60 -4.73 -8.97
C ASP A 262 25.02 -4.83 -8.41
N TYR A 263 25.74 -5.87 -8.81
CA TYR A 263 27.11 -6.12 -8.39
C TYR A 263 28.14 -5.32 -9.22
N SER A 264 27.75 -4.61 -10.28
CA SER A 264 28.67 -3.85 -11.14
C SER A 264 29.50 -2.84 -10.35
N LEU A 265 28.85 -2.09 -9.47
CA LEU A 265 29.49 -1.09 -8.60
C LEU A 265 30.56 -1.71 -7.70
N PHE A 266 30.35 -2.93 -7.20
CA PHE A 266 31.35 -3.61 -6.38
C PHE A 266 32.56 -4.03 -7.19
N PHE A 267 32.36 -4.55 -8.40
CA PHE A 267 33.47 -4.92 -9.28
C PHE A 267 34.28 -3.70 -9.70
N GLU A 268 33.62 -2.57 -9.97
CA GLU A 268 34.29 -1.30 -10.27
C GLU A 268 35.13 -0.79 -9.09
N ILE A 269 34.54 -0.80 -7.88
CA ILE A 269 35.25 -0.40 -6.66
C ILE A 269 36.45 -1.32 -6.39
N PHE A 270 36.27 -2.64 -6.50
CA PHE A 270 37.33 -3.61 -6.25
C PHE A 270 38.45 -3.52 -7.29
N ALA A 271 38.10 -3.37 -8.57
CA ALA A 271 39.06 -3.14 -9.64
C ALA A 271 39.85 -1.83 -9.41
N GLY A 272 39.16 -0.76 -9.01
CA GLY A 272 39.77 0.52 -8.67
C GLY A 272 40.76 0.42 -7.50
N PHE A 273 40.37 -0.22 -6.39
CA PHE A 273 41.26 -0.44 -5.25
C PHE A 273 42.45 -1.34 -5.59
N THR A 274 42.24 -2.37 -6.42
CA THR A 274 43.33 -3.25 -6.86
C THR A 274 44.33 -2.50 -7.72
N MET A 275 43.85 -1.66 -8.64
CA MET A 275 44.70 -0.82 -9.50
C MET A 275 45.48 0.21 -8.67
N LEU A 276 44.82 0.92 -7.75
CA LEU A 276 45.48 1.88 -6.84
C LEU A 276 46.50 1.18 -5.93
N GLY A 277 46.16 0.01 -5.39
CA GLY A 277 47.06 -0.81 -4.58
C GLY A 277 48.31 -1.24 -5.35
N ALA A 278 48.15 -1.63 -6.61
CA ALA A 278 49.27 -2.00 -7.49
C ALA A 278 50.19 -0.81 -7.78
N LEU A 279 49.63 0.38 -8.02
CA LEU A 279 50.40 1.62 -8.23
C LEU A 279 51.18 2.02 -6.97
N VAL A 280 50.54 1.97 -5.79
CA VAL A 280 51.20 2.26 -4.50
C VAL A 280 52.31 1.25 -4.24
N TRP A 281 52.04 -0.05 -4.43
CA TRP A 281 53.04 -1.11 -4.26
C TRP A 281 54.23 -0.92 -5.20
N PHE A 282 53.98 -0.60 -6.47
CA PHE A 282 55.02 -0.34 -7.46
C PHE A 282 55.87 0.88 -7.07
N GLY A 283 55.22 2.00 -6.68
CA GLY A 283 55.91 3.20 -6.24
C GLY A 283 56.77 2.98 -5.00
N VAL A 284 56.25 2.28 -3.98
CA VAL A 284 57.01 1.91 -2.77
C VAL A 284 58.19 1.01 -3.12
N ARG A 285 57.97 0.00 -3.96
CA ARG A 285 59.03 -0.92 -4.41
C ARG A 285 60.14 -0.17 -5.14
N GLU A 286 59.80 0.79 -5.98
CA GLU A 286 60.80 1.56 -6.74
C GLU A 286 61.58 2.52 -5.83
N LEU A 287 60.91 3.19 -4.89
CA LEU A 287 61.55 4.01 -3.87
C LEU A 287 62.51 3.19 -2.98
N TRP A 288 62.11 1.97 -2.61
CA TRP A 288 62.95 1.06 -1.84
C TRP A 288 64.16 0.58 -2.64
N ARG A 289 63.99 0.27 -3.94
CA ARG A 289 65.10 -0.06 -4.83
C ARG A 289 66.07 1.12 -4.99
N GLY A 290 65.56 2.32 -5.23
CA GLY A 290 66.38 3.54 -5.35
C GLY A 290 67.19 3.83 -4.10
N ARG A 291 66.58 3.69 -2.90
CA ARG A 291 67.29 3.83 -1.62
C ARG A 291 68.39 2.80 -1.42
N ARG A 292 68.17 1.53 -1.80
CA ARG A 292 69.19 0.48 -1.71
C ARG A 292 70.38 0.74 -2.63
N VAL A 293 70.13 1.21 -3.85
CA VAL A 293 71.19 1.55 -4.82
C VAL A 293 71.96 2.80 -4.36
N ALA A 294 71.28 3.81 -3.82
CA ALA A 294 71.93 5.00 -3.26
C ALA A 294 72.80 4.67 -2.04
N ALA A 295 72.32 3.81 -1.13
CA ALA A 295 73.10 3.32 0.01
C ALA A 295 74.32 2.50 -0.42
N ALA A 296 74.22 1.69 -1.48
CA ALA A 296 75.35 0.92 -2.01
C ALA A 296 76.41 1.80 -2.70
N ARG A 297 76.04 2.96 -3.25
CA ARG A 297 76.97 3.93 -3.84
C ARG A 297 77.65 4.82 -2.80
N ALA A 298 77.03 5.03 -1.64
CA ALA A 298 77.60 5.78 -0.52
C ALA A 298 78.53 4.90 0.37
N GLY A 299 79.30 3.99 -0.23
CA GLY A 299 80.14 2.99 0.45
C GLY A 299 80.98 3.55 1.60
N PRO A 300 81.40 2.69 2.56
CA PRO A 300 81.88 3.11 3.88
C PRO A 300 83.01 4.12 3.74
N GLY A 301 82.76 5.34 4.24
CA GLY A 301 83.76 6.40 4.32
C GLY A 301 85.01 5.88 5.02
N ARG A 302 86.15 6.11 4.35
CA ARG A 302 87.50 5.98 4.92
C ARG A 302 87.68 6.85 6.15
#